data_AF-A0A3B9IIK2-F1
#
_entry.id   AF-A0A3B9IIK2-F1
#
_cell.length_a   1.000
_cell.length_b   1.000
_cell.length_c   1.000
_cell.angle_alpha   90.00
_cell.angle_beta   90.00
_cell.angle_gamma   90.00
#
_symmetry.space_group_name_H-M   'P 1'
#
loop_
_entity.id
_entity.type
_entity.pdbx_description
1 polymer ?
#
loop_
_entity_poly.entity_id
_entity_poly.type
_entity_poly.pdbx_seq_one_letter_code
_entity_poly.pdbx_strand_id
1 'polypeptide(L)'
;MAIIDYDDRLATAEISELIRRMADRRPFYAAVGEAAVQQTQDNFRRQGSSAGPWQRLKAATIRRRTAAGQTPITILRSNAKAKQTSLAGSISYRADASAVEWGTPLPYGRAHQLGADIQMPARTGRIYRSAAAGRLFARREGADREIEVQIPGYTIHLPARPFIEPPDEEEIGDLAADWLGLE
;
A
#
# COMPACT_ATOMS: atom_id res chain seq x y z
N MET A 1 29.14 -39.42 41.72
CA MET A 1 30.08 -38.39 41.24
C MET A 1 29.57 -37.95 39.88
N ALA A 2 28.90 -36.80 39.81
CA ALA A 2 28.40 -36.27 38.55
C ALA A 2 29.45 -35.30 38.02
N ILE A 3 30.15 -35.70 36.97
CA ILE A 3 31.05 -34.83 36.22
C ILE A 3 30.20 -34.24 35.11
N ILE A 4 29.87 -32.96 35.24
CA ILE A 4 29.40 -32.15 34.12
C ILE A 4 30.67 -31.67 33.44
N ASP A 5 31.12 -32.38 32.41
CA ASP A 5 32.13 -31.86 31.48
C ASP A 5 31.39 -31.00 30.47
N TYR A 6 31.19 -29.75 30.86
CA TYR A 6 30.58 -28.71 30.06
C TYR A 6 31.56 -27.55 30.15
N ASP A 7 31.95 -26.98 29.01
CA ASP A 7 32.76 -25.77 29.01
C ASP A 7 31.87 -24.62 29.49
N ASP A 8 31.70 -24.55 30.82
CA ASP A 8 30.77 -23.70 31.55
C ASP A 8 30.96 -22.23 31.21
N ARG A 9 32.18 -21.85 30.79
CA ARG A 9 32.52 -20.49 30.35
C ARG A 9 31.98 -20.18 28.97
N LEU A 10 32.11 -21.10 28.01
CA LEU A 10 31.56 -20.91 26.66
C LEU A 10 30.03 -20.83 26.70
N ALA A 11 29.40 -21.75 27.42
CA ALA A 11 27.95 -21.76 27.54
C ALA A 11 27.38 -20.56 28.30
N THR A 12 28.03 -20.13 29.38
CA THR A 12 27.62 -18.92 30.10
C THR A 12 27.75 -17.68 29.22
N ALA A 13 28.76 -17.61 28.35
CA ALA A 13 28.95 -16.51 27.41
C ALA A 13 27.85 -16.47 26.34
N GLU A 14 27.49 -17.63 25.76
CA GLU A 14 26.41 -17.75 24.77
C GLU A 14 25.04 -17.39 25.36
N ILE A 15 24.72 -17.91 26.55
CA ILE A 15 23.48 -17.56 27.26
C ILE A 15 23.43 -16.06 27.59
N SER A 16 24.55 -15.47 28.01
CA SER A 16 24.63 -14.04 28.31
C SER A 16 24.43 -13.16 27.07
N GLU A 17 24.90 -13.63 25.90
CA GLU A 17 24.64 -12.97 24.61
C GLU A 17 23.16 -13.04 24.24
N LEU A 18 22.54 -14.22 24.36
CA LEU A 18 21.10 -14.40 24.12
C LEU A 18 20.26 -13.50 25.04
N ILE A 19 20.57 -13.44 26.34
CA ILE A 19 19.88 -12.55 27.28
C ILE A 19 20.05 -11.08 26.88
N ARG A 20 21.25 -10.66 26.44
CA ARG A 20 21.49 -9.29 25.96
C ARG A 20 20.67 -8.96 24.73
N ARG A 21 20.55 -9.88 23.76
CA ARG A 21 19.68 -9.70 22.59
C ARG A 21 18.22 -9.63 23.03
N MET A 22 17.76 -10.55 23.87
CA MET A 22 16.38 -10.54 24.38
C MET A 22 16.03 -9.29 25.21
N ALA A 23 17.02 -8.64 25.82
CA ALA A 23 16.82 -7.37 26.53
C ALA A 23 16.52 -6.20 25.58
N ASP A 24 17.03 -6.24 24.34
CA ASP A 24 16.71 -5.28 23.29
C ASP A 24 16.22 -5.98 22.01
N ARG A 25 14.90 -6.22 21.96
CA ARG A 25 14.23 -6.84 20.80
C ARG A 25 13.97 -5.87 19.64
N ARG A 26 14.35 -4.60 19.76
CA ARG A 26 14.14 -3.63 18.68
C ARG A 26 14.77 -4.06 17.35
N PRO A 27 15.99 -4.64 17.31
CA PRO A 27 16.58 -5.12 16.05
C PRO A 27 15.74 -6.21 15.39
N PHE A 28 15.16 -7.14 16.17
CA PHE A 28 14.24 -8.14 15.65
C PHE A 28 12.99 -7.50 15.04
N TYR A 29 12.30 -6.63 15.78
CA TYR A 29 11.10 -5.97 15.27
C TYR A 29 11.39 -5.04 14.09
N ALA A 30 12.59 -4.45 14.01
CA ALA A 30 13.03 -3.69 12.86
C ALA A 30 13.19 -4.58 11.63
N ALA A 31 13.83 -5.76 11.76
CA ALA A 31 13.95 -6.73 10.68
C ALA A 31 12.58 -7.21 10.18
N VAL A 32 11.65 -7.53 11.09
CA VAL A 32 10.26 -7.88 10.74
C VAL A 32 9.56 -6.71 10.03
N GLY A 33 9.78 -5.48 10.49
CA GLY A 33 9.24 -4.27 9.84
C GLY A 33 9.76 -4.06 8.42
N GLU A 34 11.05 -4.29 8.21
CA GLU A 34 11.68 -4.22 6.89
C GLU A 34 11.12 -5.29 5.95
N ALA A 35 11.00 -6.53 6.41
CA ALA A 35 10.37 -7.61 5.66
C ALA A 35 8.91 -7.28 5.30
N ALA A 36 8.11 -6.78 6.25
CA ALA A 36 6.72 -6.40 6.01
C ALA A 36 6.57 -5.24 4.99
N VAL A 37 7.45 -4.24 5.05
CA VAL A 37 7.50 -3.17 4.04
C VAL A 37 7.91 -3.73 2.68
N GLN A 38 8.91 -4.61 2.63
CA GLN A 38 9.37 -5.23 1.40
C GLN A 38 8.27 -6.08 0.75
N GLN A 39 7.60 -6.94 1.53
CA GLN A 39 6.43 -7.71 1.09
C GLN A 39 5.33 -6.79 0.53
N THR A 40 5.05 -5.68 1.22
CA THR A 40 4.09 -4.68 0.74
C THR A 40 4.53 -4.05 -0.59
N GLN A 41 5.82 -3.72 -0.75
CA GLN A 41 6.34 -3.21 -2.03
C GLN A 41 6.16 -4.25 -3.14
N ASP A 42 6.34 -5.52 -2.83
CA ASP A 42 6.22 -6.64 -3.77
C ASP A 42 4.78 -6.81 -4.21
N ASN A 43 3.83 -6.66 -3.29
CA ASN A 43 2.41 -6.58 -3.57
C ASN A 43 2.09 -5.49 -4.59
N PHE A 44 2.66 -4.29 -4.40
CA PHE A 44 2.52 -3.21 -5.38
C PHE A 44 3.22 -3.49 -6.72
N ARG A 45 4.31 -4.26 -6.74
CA ARG A 45 5.05 -4.60 -7.97
C ARG A 45 4.24 -5.62 -8.79
N ARG A 46 3.74 -6.66 -8.13
CA ARG A 46 2.88 -7.70 -8.74
C ARG A 46 1.45 -7.21 -9.03
N GLN A 47 1.07 -6.05 -8.48
CA GLN A 47 -0.28 -5.48 -8.55
C GLN A 47 -1.32 -6.47 -8.01
N GLY A 48 -1.02 -7.05 -6.85
CA GLY A 48 -1.78 -8.12 -6.24
C GLY A 48 -1.25 -8.49 -4.87
N SER A 49 -1.99 -9.36 -4.21
CA SER A 49 -1.77 -9.83 -2.84
C SER A 49 -1.78 -11.36 -2.80
N SER A 50 -1.64 -11.97 -1.63
CA SER A 50 -1.84 -13.41 -1.46
C SER A 50 -3.22 -13.87 -1.96
N ALA A 51 -4.24 -13.01 -1.81
CA ALA A 51 -5.60 -13.22 -2.34
C ALA A 51 -5.72 -13.16 -3.88
N GLY A 52 -4.65 -12.83 -4.61
CA GLY A 52 -4.62 -12.74 -6.07
C GLY A 52 -4.44 -11.32 -6.63
N PRO A 53 -4.56 -11.15 -7.96
CA PRO A 53 -4.33 -9.87 -8.63
C PRO A 53 -5.44 -8.86 -8.34
N TRP A 54 -5.07 -7.59 -8.21
CA TRP A 54 -6.02 -6.51 -8.00
C TRP A 54 -6.89 -6.26 -9.23
N GLN A 55 -8.10 -5.73 -9.01
CA GLN A 55 -8.98 -5.36 -10.11
C GLN A 55 -8.31 -4.32 -11.03
N ARG A 56 -8.25 -4.67 -12.32
CA ARG A 56 -7.65 -3.86 -13.39
C ARG A 56 -8.30 -2.49 -13.50
N LEU A 57 -7.51 -1.51 -13.96
CA LEU A 57 -8.02 -0.18 -14.28
C LEU A 57 -8.98 -0.23 -15.46
N LYS A 58 -10.04 0.59 -15.42
CA LYS A 58 -10.97 0.76 -16.55
C LYS A 58 -10.21 1.23 -17.79
N ALA A 59 -10.58 0.73 -18.97
CA ALA A 59 -9.95 1.12 -20.25
C ALA A 59 -9.89 2.64 -20.45
N ALA A 60 -10.95 3.37 -20.08
CA ALA A 60 -10.96 4.84 -20.14
C ALA A 60 -9.88 5.49 -19.25
N THR A 61 -9.60 4.92 -18.08
CA THR A 61 -8.55 5.42 -17.18
C THR A 61 -7.17 5.16 -17.77
N ILE A 62 -6.96 3.98 -18.36
CA ILE A 62 -5.70 3.63 -19.04
C ILE A 62 -5.45 4.63 -20.18
N ARG A 63 -6.41 4.80 -21.10
CA ARG A 63 -6.30 5.76 -22.21
C ARG A 63 -5.95 7.16 -21.74
N ARG A 64 -6.63 7.65 -20.69
CA ARG A 64 -6.37 8.98 -20.11
C ARG A 64 -4.94 9.12 -19.58
N ARG A 65 -4.46 8.11 -18.85
CA ARG A 65 -3.10 8.10 -18.28
C ARG A 65 -2.03 8.00 -19.35
N THR A 66 -2.25 7.17 -20.37
CA THR A 66 -1.36 7.05 -21.54
C THR A 66 -1.27 8.37 -22.30
N ALA A 67 -2.41 9.03 -22.57
CA ALA A 67 -2.43 10.34 -23.22
C ALA A 67 -1.71 11.43 -22.39
N ALA A 68 -1.66 11.26 -21.06
CA ALA A 68 -0.93 12.14 -20.14
C ALA A 68 0.55 11.74 -19.93
N GLY A 69 1.08 10.76 -20.67
CA GLY A 69 2.46 10.29 -20.55
C GLY A 69 2.79 9.55 -19.25
N GLN A 70 1.78 9.06 -18.51
CA GLN A 70 1.96 8.38 -17.22
C GLN A 70 2.26 6.89 -17.38
N THR A 71 3.31 6.56 -18.13
CA THR A 71 3.75 5.20 -18.45
C THR A 71 5.01 4.83 -17.65
N PRO A 72 5.17 3.58 -17.17
CA PRO A 72 4.26 2.43 -17.34
C PRO A 72 2.95 2.60 -16.55
N ILE A 73 1.86 1.95 -16.96
CA ILE A 73 0.58 2.07 -16.25
C ILE A 73 0.57 1.11 -15.06
N THR A 74 0.58 1.67 -13.86
CA THR A 74 0.62 0.92 -12.59
C THR A 74 -0.58 1.25 -11.71
N ILE A 75 -1.10 0.24 -11.01
CA ILE A 75 -2.16 0.39 -10.02
C ILE A 75 -1.55 0.88 -8.70
N LEU A 76 -2.20 1.87 -8.07
CA LEU A 76 -1.82 2.46 -6.78
C LEU A 76 -0.38 3.02 -6.65
N ARG A 77 0.33 3.13 -7.77
CA ARG A 77 1.58 3.88 -7.89
C ARG A 77 1.33 5.13 -8.73
N SER A 78 1.99 6.23 -8.39
CA SER A 78 1.93 7.46 -9.18
C SER A 78 3.22 7.60 -9.98
N ASN A 79 3.10 7.56 -11.30
CA ASN A 79 4.21 7.83 -12.23
C ASN A 79 4.17 9.29 -12.73
N ALA A 80 3.43 10.14 -12.02
CA ALA A 80 3.26 11.54 -12.39
C ALA A 80 4.45 12.34 -11.86
N LYS A 81 5.23 12.94 -12.78
CA LYS A 81 6.46 13.73 -12.55
C LYS A 81 6.37 14.89 -11.53
N ALA A 82 5.24 15.12 -10.88
CA ALA A 82 5.03 16.29 -10.00
C ALA A 82 4.02 16.08 -8.85
N LYS A 83 3.56 14.86 -8.58
CA LYS A 83 2.58 14.61 -7.49
C LYS A 83 3.22 13.92 -6.30
N GLN A 84 2.72 14.28 -5.12
CA GLN A 84 3.07 13.75 -3.80
C GLN A 84 3.32 12.24 -3.81
N THR A 85 4.15 11.79 -2.86
CA THR A 85 4.53 10.40 -2.60
C THR A 85 3.38 9.43 -2.90
N SER A 86 3.65 8.48 -3.81
CA SER A 86 2.68 7.44 -4.17
C SER A 86 2.27 6.62 -2.94
N LEU A 87 1.09 5.98 -2.96
CA LEU A 87 0.69 5.08 -1.89
C LEU A 87 1.76 4.03 -1.59
N ALA A 88 2.30 3.40 -2.64
CA ALA A 88 3.43 2.47 -2.52
C ALA A 88 4.66 3.11 -1.86
N GLY A 89 5.04 4.31 -2.28
CA GLY A 89 6.20 5.03 -1.71
C GLY A 89 5.97 5.61 -0.31
N SER A 90 4.74 5.57 0.21
CA SER A 90 4.38 6.10 1.53
C SER A 90 4.38 5.04 2.63
N ILE A 91 4.66 3.79 2.28
CA ILE A 91 4.69 2.68 3.23
C ILE A 91 5.92 2.81 4.11
N SER A 92 5.72 2.77 5.42
CA SER A 92 6.76 2.86 6.43
C SER A 92 6.43 1.97 7.63
N TYR A 93 7.43 1.68 8.46
CA TYR A 93 7.27 0.94 9.70
C TYR A 93 7.83 1.72 10.89
N ARG A 94 7.38 1.36 12.09
CA ARG A 94 7.88 1.81 13.38
C ARG A 94 8.04 0.58 14.27
N ALA A 95 9.26 0.34 14.75
CA ALA A 95 9.61 -0.80 15.59
C ALA A 95 10.00 -0.33 16.99
N ASP A 96 9.39 -0.94 18.00
CA ASP A 96 9.68 -0.78 19.43
C ASP A 96 10.15 -2.13 20.01
N ALA A 97 10.51 -2.18 21.30
CA ALA A 97 11.05 -3.40 21.93
C ALA A 97 10.01 -4.53 22.14
N SER A 98 8.76 -4.31 21.76
CA SER A 98 7.64 -5.24 21.98
C SER A 98 6.73 -5.42 20.76
N ALA A 99 6.87 -4.58 19.74
CA ALA A 99 5.97 -4.59 18.61
C ALA A 99 6.58 -3.88 17.40
N VAL A 100 6.05 -4.20 16.23
CA VAL A 100 6.26 -3.45 15.00
C VAL A 100 4.90 -3.06 14.42
N GLU A 101 4.79 -1.81 13.99
CA GLU A 101 3.65 -1.29 13.26
C GLU A 101 4.12 -0.88 11.87
N TRP A 102 3.36 -1.20 10.83
CA TRP A 102 3.65 -0.72 9.47
C TRP A 102 2.37 -0.32 8.75
N GLY A 103 2.49 0.64 7.83
CA GLY A 103 1.32 1.20 7.18
C GLY A 103 1.62 2.40 6.30
N THR A 104 0.56 3.14 5.99
CA THR A 104 0.61 4.38 5.22
C THR A 104 -0.07 5.51 5.99
N PRO A 105 0.49 6.73 6.00
CA PRO A 105 -0.17 7.90 6.56
C PRO A 105 -1.28 8.45 5.62
N LEU A 106 -1.41 7.92 4.40
CA LEU A 106 -2.33 8.48 3.42
C LEU A 106 -3.79 8.09 3.76
N PRO A 107 -4.72 9.06 3.85
CA PRO A 107 -6.08 8.82 4.35
C PRO A 107 -6.88 7.85 3.46
N TYR A 108 -6.56 7.82 2.17
CA TYR A 108 -7.21 6.92 1.21
C TYR A 108 -6.62 5.50 1.20
N GLY A 109 -5.55 5.23 1.95
CA GLY A 109 -4.91 3.92 2.05
C GLY A 109 -5.87 2.85 2.57
N ARG A 110 -6.61 3.16 3.65
CA ARG A 110 -7.62 2.25 4.21
C ARG A 110 -8.72 1.88 3.20
N ALA A 111 -9.19 2.86 2.43
CA ALA A 111 -10.22 2.65 1.41
C ALA A 111 -9.71 1.71 0.29
N HIS A 112 -8.42 1.75 -0.03
CA HIS A 112 -7.84 0.77 -0.96
C HIS A 112 -7.59 -0.59 -0.31
N GLN A 113 -7.19 -0.65 0.95
CA GLN A 113 -6.96 -1.92 1.65
C GLN A 113 -8.25 -2.74 1.75
N LEU A 114 -9.35 -2.11 2.18
CA LEU A 114 -10.60 -2.81 2.53
C LEU A 114 -11.71 -2.65 1.48
N GLY A 115 -11.53 -1.73 0.52
CA GLY A 115 -12.64 -1.23 -0.28
C GLY A 115 -13.40 -0.12 0.44
N ALA A 116 -14.19 0.64 -0.31
CA ALA A 116 -15.02 1.72 0.25
C ALA A 116 -16.16 2.10 -0.69
N ASP A 117 -17.25 2.57 -0.10
CA ASP A 117 -18.35 3.21 -0.83
C ASP A 117 -18.28 4.72 -0.64
N ILE A 118 -18.11 5.44 -1.75
CA ILE A 118 -18.06 6.90 -1.74
C ILE A 118 -19.42 7.43 -2.18
N GLN A 119 -20.14 8.03 -1.25
CA GLN A 119 -21.43 8.66 -1.50
C GLN A 119 -21.23 10.02 -2.15
N MET A 120 -21.73 10.18 -3.39
CA MET A 120 -21.75 11.46 -4.08
C MET A 120 -23.15 12.07 -3.93
N PRO A 121 -23.30 13.23 -3.27
CA PRO A 121 -24.61 13.87 -3.14
C PRO A 121 -25.13 14.36 -4.49
N ALA A 122 -26.45 14.49 -4.58
CA ALA A 122 -27.08 15.14 -5.72
C ALA A 122 -26.59 16.58 -5.84
N ARG A 123 -26.36 17.03 -7.07
CA ARG A 123 -25.88 18.38 -7.34
C ARG A 123 -26.38 18.89 -8.68
N THR A 124 -26.44 20.19 -8.81
CA THR A 124 -26.76 20.84 -10.07
C THR A 124 -25.46 21.13 -10.82
N GLY A 125 -25.41 20.73 -12.10
CA GLY A 125 -24.25 20.88 -12.96
C GLY A 125 -24.60 21.69 -14.20
N ARG A 126 -23.66 22.51 -14.66
CA ARG A 126 -23.80 23.25 -15.92
C ARG A 126 -23.11 22.50 -17.04
N ILE A 127 -23.83 22.26 -18.14
CA ILE A 127 -23.30 21.69 -19.36
C ILE A 127 -23.37 22.72 -20.48
N TYR A 128 -22.34 22.72 -21.31
CA TYR A 128 -22.21 23.61 -22.46
C TYR A 128 -22.33 22.79 -23.73
N ARG A 129 -23.26 23.16 -24.61
CA ARG A 129 -23.53 22.45 -25.88
C ARG A 129 -23.25 23.37 -27.05
N SER A 130 -22.73 22.82 -28.13
CA SER A 130 -22.72 23.49 -29.43
C SER A 130 -23.45 22.65 -30.47
N ALA A 131 -24.01 23.33 -31.46
CA ALA A 131 -24.65 22.74 -32.62
C ALA A 131 -23.65 22.46 -33.76
N ALA A 132 -22.36 22.74 -33.53
CA ALA A 132 -21.30 22.47 -34.50
C ALA A 132 -21.28 20.97 -34.85
N ALA A 133 -21.31 20.67 -36.16
CA ALA A 133 -21.44 19.33 -36.70
C ALA A 133 -20.41 18.37 -36.09
N GLY A 134 -20.88 17.45 -35.23
CA GLY A 134 -20.09 16.35 -34.67
C GLY A 134 -19.72 16.43 -33.19
N ARG A 135 -19.98 17.53 -32.46
CA ARG A 135 -19.72 17.60 -31.00
C ARG A 135 -20.89 18.18 -30.21
N LEU A 136 -21.59 17.31 -29.46
CA LEU A 136 -22.74 17.70 -28.63
C LEU A 136 -22.36 18.51 -27.38
N PHE A 137 -21.10 18.46 -26.95
CA PHE A 137 -20.57 19.15 -25.78
C PHE A 137 -19.38 20.01 -26.18
N ALA A 138 -19.36 21.25 -25.68
CA ALA A 138 -18.34 22.24 -25.98
C ALA A 138 -17.70 22.78 -24.68
N ARG A 139 -16.56 23.47 -24.82
CA ARG A 139 -16.06 24.34 -23.76
C ARG A 139 -16.90 25.61 -23.71
N ARG A 140 -16.93 26.29 -22.56
CA ARG A 140 -17.73 27.50 -22.34
C ARG A 140 -17.59 28.56 -23.45
N GLU A 141 -16.37 28.79 -23.92
CA GLU A 141 -16.05 29.81 -24.95
C GLU A 141 -16.58 29.48 -26.36
N GLY A 142 -16.91 28.22 -26.63
CA GLY A 142 -17.39 27.77 -27.94
C GLY A 142 -18.78 27.13 -27.87
N ALA A 143 -19.57 27.51 -26.88
CA ALA A 143 -20.88 26.95 -26.60
C ALA A 143 -22.00 27.86 -27.11
N ASP A 144 -22.96 27.26 -27.81
CA ASP A 144 -24.16 27.96 -28.29
C ASP A 144 -25.27 27.98 -27.24
N ARG A 145 -25.25 27.01 -26.31
CA ARG A 145 -26.25 26.89 -25.25
C ARG A 145 -25.63 26.40 -23.94
N GLU A 146 -26.00 27.08 -22.86
CA GLU A 146 -25.78 26.64 -21.48
C GLU A 146 -27.06 25.97 -20.97
N ILE A 147 -26.93 24.76 -20.41
CA ILE A 147 -28.04 24.02 -19.81
C ILE A 147 -27.66 23.65 -18.40
N GLU A 148 -28.57 23.93 -17.47
CA GLU A 148 -28.48 23.47 -16.11
C GLU A 148 -29.14 22.08 -15.98
N VAL A 149 -28.40 21.12 -15.45
CA VAL A 149 -28.82 19.72 -15.33
C VAL A 149 -28.73 19.26 -13.88
N GLN A 150 -29.79 18.61 -13.41
CA GLN A 150 -29.81 17.95 -12.11
C GLN A 150 -29.10 16.60 -12.23
N ILE A 151 -28.01 16.43 -11.47
CA ILE A 151 -27.26 15.17 -11.41
C ILE A 151 -27.70 14.47 -10.12
N PRO A 152 -28.35 13.30 -10.21
CA PRO A 152 -28.76 12.56 -9.02
C PRO A 152 -27.53 12.11 -8.22
N GLY A 153 -27.71 11.96 -6.91
CA GLY A 153 -26.69 11.37 -6.07
C GLY A 153 -26.43 9.92 -6.48
N TYR A 154 -25.18 9.47 -6.37
CA TYR A 154 -24.80 8.10 -6.71
C TYR A 154 -23.65 7.62 -5.83
N THR A 155 -23.56 6.32 -5.67
CA THR A 155 -22.48 5.68 -4.91
C THR A 155 -21.39 5.19 -5.86
N ILE A 156 -20.13 5.46 -5.52
CA ILE A 156 -18.98 4.86 -6.19
C ILE A 156 -18.47 3.72 -5.33
N HIS A 157 -18.59 2.50 -5.84
CA HIS A 157 -17.99 1.32 -5.23
C HIS A 157 -16.50 1.23 -5.60
N LEU A 158 -15.64 1.36 -4.60
CA LEU A 158 -14.20 1.17 -4.72
C LEU A 158 -13.85 -0.26 -4.30
N PRO A 159 -13.32 -1.10 -5.21
CA PRO A 159 -12.93 -2.46 -4.87
C PRO A 159 -11.71 -2.46 -3.95
N ALA A 160 -11.67 -3.46 -3.05
CA ALA A 160 -10.51 -3.75 -2.24
C ALA A 160 -9.31 -4.12 -3.12
N ARG A 161 -8.14 -3.64 -2.71
CA ARG A 161 -6.82 -3.89 -3.27
C ARG A 161 -5.87 -4.03 -2.08
N PRO A 162 -5.99 -5.13 -1.31
CA PRO A 162 -5.16 -5.32 -0.13
C PRO A 162 -3.69 -5.32 -0.56
N PHE A 163 -2.88 -4.50 0.11
CA PHE A 163 -1.46 -4.35 -0.16
C PHE A 163 -0.61 -4.63 1.07
N ILE A 164 -1.17 -4.39 2.26
CA ILE A 164 -0.61 -4.82 3.53
C ILE A 164 -1.19 -6.18 3.87
N GLU A 165 -0.32 -7.14 4.18
CA GLU A 165 -0.65 -8.47 4.65
C GLU A 165 0.26 -8.75 5.86
N PRO A 166 -0.16 -9.58 6.82
CA PRO A 166 0.77 -10.08 7.83
C PRO A 166 1.90 -10.85 7.12
N PRO A 167 3.16 -10.67 7.54
CA PRO A 167 4.25 -11.50 7.07
C PRO A 167 4.02 -12.97 7.44
N ASP A 168 4.67 -13.88 6.71
CA ASP A 168 4.54 -15.31 6.96
C ASP A 168 5.11 -15.66 8.34
N GLU A 169 4.45 -16.58 9.06
CA GLU A 169 4.93 -17.03 10.37
C GLU A 169 6.27 -17.75 10.25
N GLU A 170 6.50 -18.46 9.14
CA GLU A 170 7.79 -19.11 8.84
C GLU A 170 8.90 -18.06 8.65
N GLU A 171 8.64 -17.01 7.85
CA GLU A 171 9.59 -15.91 7.64
C GLU A 171 9.91 -15.16 8.94
N ILE A 172 8.91 -14.94 9.81
CA ILE A 172 9.13 -14.35 11.14
C ILE A 172 9.99 -15.28 12.00
N GLY A 173 9.78 -16.59 11.93
CA GLY A 173 10.56 -17.60 12.63
C GLY A 173 12.03 -17.60 12.19
N ASP A 174 12.27 -17.55 10.87
CA ASP A 174 13.62 -17.47 10.30
C ASP A 174 14.33 -16.18 10.71
N LEU A 175 13.65 -15.04 10.66
CA LEU A 175 14.18 -13.76 11.15
C LEU A 175 14.49 -13.80 12.66
N ALA A 176 13.69 -14.54 13.44
CA ALA A 176 13.95 -14.73 14.86
C ALA A 176 15.17 -15.62 15.09
N ALA A 177 15.33 -16.70 14.32
CA ALA A 177 16.47 -17.60 14.40
C ALA A 177 17.79 -16.88 14.03
N ASP A 178 17.80 -16.17 12.90
CA ASP A 178 18.92 -15.34 12.46
C ASP A 178 19.29 -14.28 13.51
N TRP A 179 18.28 -13.57 14.04
CA TRP A 179 18.51 -12.59 15.09
C TRP A 179 19.07 -13.19 16.39
N LEU A 180 18.66 -14.40 16.75
CA LEU A 180 19.21 -15.13 17.90
C LEU A 180 20.58 -15.77 17.61
N GLY A 181 21.03 -15.78 16.35
CA GLY A 181 22.27 -16.44 15.94
C GLY A 181 22.16 -17.97 15.97
N LEU A 182 20.95 -18.49 15.75
CA LEU A 182 20.65 -19.91 15.64
C LEU A 182 20.69 -20.29 14.15
N GLU A 183 21.90 -20.51 13.61
CA GLU A 183 22.10 -21.11 12.28
C GLU A 183 22.46 -22.61 12.40
#